data_AF-A0A9X2IXE4-F1
#
_entry.id   AF-A0A9X2IXE4-F1
#
_cell.length_a   1.000
_cell.length_b   1.000
_cell.length_c   1.000
_cell.angle_alpha   90.00
_cell.angle_beta   90.00
_cell.angle_gamma   90.00
#
_symmetry.space_group_name_H-M   'P 1'
#
loop_
_entity.id
_entity.type
_entity.pdbx_description
1 polymer ?
#
loop_
_entity_poly.entity_id
_entity_poly.type
_entity_poly.pdbx_seq_one_letter_code
_entity_poly.pdbx_strand_id
1 'polypeptide(L)'
;MTVSAQPLAVVGIGLRLPGGIDDLDGYWRLLERGGDVVAPMPEHRREPFADEWAGLPDRGGFLDDVFGFDAGFFGMPSKEARALDPQHRLLLEVSWEAFEDAGIVPGRDAGPRTGVYVGLSTNDHLDYYRGGTPDGFWALGGGHCFAAGRISYLLGLGGPAMAVDTACSSSLVAIHLAAQALRTGQCDLAVAGGVNLILSPHTTRLVYQTSALSPDGVCRTFDARANGFTRSEGCGVVLLKRLADARHDRDRIHAVIHGVAVNQDGRSSGLTAPNVLAQARLLEAALQDAGLKPEDVELLEAHGTGTALGDPIEIAAVAATLGRTAGAALQVGAVKTNLGHLEAAAGVAGLIKIVLCLRHAAIPPLVHFRTLNPRIELEGSGIRLATESRSWEPGFAGVSAFGMSGTNAHVILGPAEPAAAARAEAVPGFELSARSEAALRILAAACADRLDGLADEQYPAFAYTATHGRMRQRHTARVTASDPTSAAAALRALAAGDPAPGLESPAPQGFSLSLPRSVLDLPHYPWERRRHALDPSGE
;
A
#
# COMPACT_ATOMS: atom_id res chain seq x y z
N MET A 1 -26.50 -21.92 -11.99
CA MET A 1 -25.73 -20.72 -12.35
C MET A 1 -25.32 -20.05 -11.05
N THR A 2 -24.12 -20.35 -10.55
CA THR A 2 -23.50 -19.57 -9.48
C THR A 2 -23.18 -18.20 -10.08
N VAL A 3 -23.83 -17.16 -9.56
CA VAL A 3 -23.51 -15.79 -9.94
C VAL A 3 -22.07 -15.56 -9.51
N SER A 4 -21.14 -15.41 -10.47
CA SER A 4 -19.78 -14.95 -10.19
C SER A 4 -19.87 -13.67 -9.37
N ALA A 5 -19.11 -13.60 -8.28
CA ALA A 5 -19.14 -12.43 -7.42
C ALA A 5 -18.67 -11.19 -8.21
N GLN A 6 -19.33 -10.05 -8.00
CA GLN A 6 -19.02 -8.83 -8.73
C GLN A 6 -17.54 -8.44 -8.52
N PRO A 7 -16.73 -8.31 -9.59
CA PRO A 7 -15.32 -7.90 -9.49
C PRO A 7 -15.19 -6.47 -8.97
N LEU A 8 -14.03 -6.17 -8.38
CA LEU A 8 -13.74 -4.88 -7.78
C LEU A 8 -12.55 -4.22 -8.47
N ALA A 9 -12.63 -2.93 -8.73
CA ALA A 9 -11.54 -2.15 -9.28
C ALA A 9 -10.68 -1.56 -8.15
N VAL A 10 -9.36 -1.66 -8.29
CA VAL A 10 -8.40 -0.85 -7.54
C VAL A 10 -8.27 0.48 -8.28
N VAL A 11 -8.82 1.55 -7.71
CA VAL A 11 -8.91 2.87 -8.38
C VAL A 11 -7.93 3.92 -7.83
N GLY A 12 -7.35 3.66 -6.66
CA GLY A 12 -6.36 4.52 -6.02
C GLY A 12 -5.38 3.71 -5.20
N ILE A 13 -4.12 4.14 -5.15
CA ILE A 13 -3.07 3.52 -4.35
C ILE A 13 -2.23 4.61 -3.68
N GLY A 14 -1.95 4.44 -2.40
CA GLY A 14 -0.95 5.18 -1.66
C GLY A 14 -0.02 4.21 -0.94
N LEU A 15 1.27 4.56 -0.81
CA LEU A 15 2.24 3.73 -0.11
C LEU A 15 3.36 4.54 0.55
N ARG A 16 3.91 3.99 1.62
CA ARG A 16 5.18 4.41 2.21
C ARG A 16 5.95 3.16 2.62
N LEU A 17 7.09 2.92 1.99
CA LEU A 17 7.91 1.72 2.16
C LEU A 17 9.36 2.09 2.48
N PRO A 18 10.16 1.19 3.08
CA PRO A 18 11.56 1.46 3.41
C PRO A 18 12.41 1.79 2.18
N GLY A 19 13.52 2.48 2.40
CA GLY A 19 14.43 2.92 1.33
C GLY A 19 13.95 4.18 0.60
N GLY A 20 13.19 5.04 1.28
CA GLY A 20 12.69 6.30 0.74
C GLY A 20 11.62 6.13 -0.34
N ILE A 21 10.87 5.02 -0.32
CA ILE A 21 9.87 4.71 -1.35
C ILE A 21 8.51 5.25 -0.90
N ASP A 22 7.99 6.22 -1.65
CA ASP A 22 6.70 6.86 -1.40
C ASP A 22 5.79 6.95 -2.63
N ASP A 23 6.16 6.28 -3.72
CA ASP A 23 5.39 6.17 -4.94
C ASP A 23 5.50 4.79 -5.61
N LEU A 24 4.61 4.54 -6.58
CA LEU A 24 4.57 3.30 -7.35
C LEU A 24 5.85 3.08 -8.17
N ASP A 25 6.40 4.14 -8.73
CA ASP A 25 7.58 4.06 -9.60
C ASP A 25 8.85 3.74 -8.79
N GLY A 26 9.01 4.30 -7.60
CA GLY A 26 10.08 3.98 -6.66
C GLY A 26 10.02 2.53 -6.18
N TYR A 27 8.81 2.04 -5.93
CA TYR A 27 8.63 0.63 -5.58
C TYR A 27 8.98 -0.29 -6.75
N TRP A 28 8.54 0.04 -7.98
CA TRP A 28 8.91 -0.71 -9.16
C TRP A 28 10.43 -0.72 -9.40
N ARG A 29 11.09 0.43 -9.30
CA ARG A 29 12.56 0.54 -9.44
C ARG A 29 13.30 -0.36 -8.45
N LEU A 30 12.79 -0.51 -7.22
CA LEU A 30 13.35 -1.45 -6.24
C LEU A 30 13.19 -2.91 -6.71
N LEU A 31 11.99 -3.27 -7.15
CA LEU A 31 11.65 -4.64 -7.54
C LEU A 31 12.40 -5.05 -8.80
N GLU A 32 12.39 -4.22 -9.84
CA GLU A 32 13.01 -4.47 -11.14
C GLU A 32 14.52 -4.73 -11.01
N ARG A 33 15.22 -3.95 -10.18
CA ARG A 33 16.66 -4.12 -9.94
C ARG A 33 17.00 -5.27 -8.99
N GLY A 34 15.99 -5.93 -8.40
CA GLY A 34 16.20 -6.94 -7.34
C GLY A 34 16.89 -6.36 -6.11
N GLY A 35 16.49 -5.16 -5.67
CA GLY A 35 17.11 -4.49 -4.52
C GLY A 35 16.62 -5.01 -3.16
N ASP A 36 17.40 -4.73 -2.13
CA ASP A 36 17.14 -5.05 -0.72
C ASP A 36 17.27 -3.74 0.09
N VAL A 37 16.24 -3.40 0.86
CA VAL A 37 16.17 -2.17 1.68
C VAL A 37 16.37 -2.46 3.17
N VAL A 38 16.72 -3.69 3.55
CA VAL A 38 16.98 -4.05 4.93
C VAL A 38 18.31 -3.46 5.42
N ALA A 39 18.21 -2.60 6.42
CA ALA A 39 19.31 -1.84 7.02
C ALA A 39 19.32 -2.00 8.55
N PRO A 40 20.39 -1.57 9.25
CA PRO A 40 20.37 -1.42 10.70
C PRO A 40 19.30 -0.41 11.16
N MET A 41 18.75 -0.61 12.36
CA MET A 41 17.82 0.33 13.00
C MET A 41 18.44 1.74 13.08
N PRO A 42 17.72 2.81 12.70
CA PRO A 42 18.22 4.17 12.85
C PRO A 42 18.62 4.48 14.30
N GLU A 43 19.84 5.02 14.50
CA GLU A 43 20.41 5.20 15.83
C GLU A 43 19.53 6.05 16.74
N HIS A 44 18.94 7.13 16.22
CA HIS A 44 18.04 8.01 16.98
C HIS A 44 16.75 7.31 17.49
N ARG A 45 16.38 6.15 16.94
CA ARG A 45 15.27 5.30 17.44
C ARG A 45 15.76 4.18 18.35
N ARG A 46 17.02 3.77 18.19
CA ARG A 46 17.66 2.75 19.01
C ARG A 46 18.12 3.30 20.36
N GLU A 47 18.76 4.47 20.36
CA GLU A 47 19.38 5.13 21.52
C GLU A 47 18.45 5.20 22.75
N PRO A 48 17.17 5.60 22.63
CA PRO A 48 16.31 5.73 23.81
C PRO A 48 15.96 4.41 24.50
N PHE A 49 16.22 3.28 23.84
CA PHE A 49 15.99 1.94 24.35
C PHE A 49 17.23 1.04 24.20
N ALA A 50 18.45 1.63 24.21
CA ALA A 50 19.67 0.92 23.83
C ALA A 50 19.90 -0.39 24.61
N ASP A 51 19.70 -0.37 25.93
CA ASP A 51 19.82 -1.55 26.80
C ASP A 51 18.78 -2.62 26.49
N GLU A 52 17.56 -2.22 26.13
CA GLU A 52 16.46 -3.13 25.81
C GLU A 52 16.59 -3.77 24.42
N TRP A 53 17.34 -3.12 23.51
CA TRP A 53 17.72 -3.69 22.22
C TRP A 53 18.88 -4.68 22.31
N ALA A 54 19.61 -4.75 23.43
CA ALA A 54 20.73 -5.67 23.59
C ALA A 54 20.27 -7.14 23.41
N GLY A 55 20.94 -7.86 22.50
CA GLY A 55 20.66 -9.27 22.19
C GLY A 55 19.45 -9.52 21.27
N LEU A 56 18.82 -8.47 20.74
CA LEU A 56 17.78 -8.58 19.71
C LEU A 56 18.37 -8.36 18.30
N PRO A 57 17.75 -8.92 17.25
CA PRO A 57 18.08 -8.57 15.88
C PRO A 57 17.97 -7.05 15.65
N ASP A 58 18.97 -6.47 15.00
CA ASP A 58 19.11 -5.01 14.82
C ASP A 58 18.90 -4.55 13.36
N ARG A 59 18.58 -5.48 12.47
CA ARG A 59 18.28 -5.21 11.05
C ARG A 59 16.80 -5.34 10.74
N GLY A 60 16.33 -4.48 9.84
CA GLY A 60 14.94 -4.41 9.39
C GLY A 60 14.75 -3.48 8.21
N GLY A 61 13.57 -3.51 7.61
CA GLY A 61 13.17 -2.44 6.69
C GLY A 61 12.61 -1.28 7.51
N PHE A 62 13.24 -0.12 7.42
CA PHE A 62 12.91 1.04 8.25
C PHE A 62 12.51 2.24 7.39
N LEU A 63 11.47 2.96 7.81
CA LEU A 63 11.15 4.27 7.26
C LEU A 63 12.14 5.31 7.83
N ASP A 64 12.48 6.29 7.00
CA ASP A 64 13.45 7.34 7.36
C ASP A 64 12.87 8.31 8.39
N ASP A 65 11.60 8.70 8.23
CA ASP A 65 10.89 9.62 9.12
C ASP A 65 9.49 9.09 9.50
N VAL A 66 9.38 8.54 10.70
CA VAL A 66 8.12 8.09 11.28
C VAL A 66 7.45 9.14 12.15
N PHE A 67 8.18 10.17 12.63
CA PHE A 67 7.63 11.15 13.59
C PHE A 67 7.19 12.46 12.95
N GLY A 68 7.59 12.73 11.71
CA GLY A 68 7.10 13.85 10.92
C GLY A 68 5.63 13.66 10.53
N PHE A 69 4.86 14.74 10.62
CA PHE A 69 3.45 14.78 10.21
C PHE A 69 3.03 16.22 9.94
N ASP A 70 2.21 16.47 8.91
CA ASP A 70 1.61 17.79 8.68
C ASP A 70 0.31 17.96 9.47
N ALA A 71 0.43 18.09 10.80
CA ALA A 71 -0.73 18.23 11.68
C ALA A 71 -1.63 19.41 11.29
N GLY A 72 -1.04 20.50 10.80
CA GLY A 72 -1.79 21.68 10.41
C GLY A 72 -2.69 21.44 9.20
N PHE A 73 -2.25 20.62 8.24
CA PHE A 73 -3.05 20.26 7.07
C PHE A 73 -4.35 19.56 7.49
N PHE A 74 -4.25 18.65 8.45
CA PHE A 74 -5.39 17.92 9.02
C PHE A 74 -6.14 18.68 10.12
N GLY A 75 -5.86 19.98 10.32
CA GLY A 75 -6.53 20.78 11.35
C GLY A 75 -6.25 20.30 12.78
N MET A 76 -5.18 19.55 12.99
CA MET A 76 -4.85 18.89 14.25
C MET A 76 -3.91 19.73 15.10
N PRO A 77 -4.25 20.00 16.38
CA PRO A 77 -3.34 20.68 17.29
C PRO A 77 -2.04 19.89 17.52
N SER A 78 -0.91 20.59 17.64
CA SER A 78 0.40 19.94 17.87
C SER A 78 0.45 19.08 19.14
N LYS A 79 -0.36 19.39 20.16
CA LYS A 79 -0.45 18.57 21.38
C LYS A 79 -1.11 17.22 21.08
N GLU A 80 -2.21 17.22 20.33
CA GLU A 80 -2.86 16.00 19.86
C GLU A 80 -1.93 15.19 18.96
N ALA A 81 -1.33 15.84 17.97
CA ALA A 81 -0.44 15.19 17.02
C ALA A 81 0.69 14.43 17.72
N ARG A 82 1.31 14.99 18.77
CA ARG A 82 2.35 14.31 19.57
C ARG A 82 1.86 13.07 20.31
N ALA A 83 0.61 13.03 20.74
CA ALA A 83 0.04 11.91 21.47
C ALA A 83 -0.46 10.78 20.55
N LEU A 84 -0.65 11.04 19.25
CA LEU A 84 -1.08 10.02 18.31
C LEU A 84 0.03 9.01 18.04
N ASP A 85 -0.33 7.72 17.98
CA ASP A 85 0.54 6.71 17.39
C ASP A 85 0.93 7.14 15.96
N PRO A 86 2.24 7.19 15.63
CA PRO A 86 2.69 7.50 14.28
C PRO A 86 2.07 6.64 13.16
N GLN A 87 1.65 5.41 13.46
CA GLN A 87 0.90 4.56 12.53
C GLN A 87 -0.41 5.22 12.06
N HIS A 88 -1.11 5.91 12.96
CA HIS A 88 -2.35 6.62 12.62
C HIS A 88 -2.08 7.80 11.70
N ARG A 89 -0.97 8.50 11.93
CA ARG A 89 -0.56 9.66 11.12
C ARG A 89 -0.17 9.24 9.72
N LEU A 90 0.61 8.16 9.63
CA LEU A 90 1.02 7.58 8.35
C LEU A 90 -0.19 7.09 7.55
N LEU A 91 -1.14 6.40 8.20
CA LEU A 91 -2.38 6.00 7.55
C LEU A 91 -3.18 7.19 7.00
N LEU A 92 -3.21 8.33 7.70
CA LEU A 92 -3.92 9.52 7.23
C LEU A 92 -3.29 10.10 5.97
N GLU A 93 -1.98 10.29 5.96
CA GLU A 93 -1.24 10.80 4.80
C GLU A 93 -1.36 9.83 3.62
N VAL A 94 -1.14 8.54 3.84
CA VAL A 94 -1.18 7.52 2.78
C VAL A 94 -2.61 7.29 2.25
N SER A 95 -3.64 7.42 3.11
CA SER A 95 -5.03 7.41 2.63
C SER A 95 -5.31 8.63 1.76
N TRP A 96 -4.83 9.82 2.14
CA TRP A 96 -4.95 11.03 1.32
C TRP A 96 -4.27 10.85 -0.04
N GLU A 97 -3.04 10.35 -0.05
CA GLU A 97 -2.27 10.05 -1.26
C GLU A 97 -3.04 9.08 -2.17
N ALA A 98 -3.70 8.05 -1.63
CA ALA A 98 -4.54 7.13 -2.39
C ALA A 98 -5.79 7.81 -3.01
N PHE A 99 -6.39 8.78 -2.32
CA PHE A 99 -7.48 9.60 -2.87
C PHE A 99 -7.00 10.52 -4.00
N GLU A 100 -5.82 11.12 -3.85
CA GLU A 100 -5.19 11.90 -4.92
C GLU A 100 -4.85 11.04 -6.14
N ASP A 101 -4.30 9.84 -5.93
CA ASP A 101 -4.00 8.88 -6.99
C ASP A 101 -5.27 8.46 -7.77
N ALA A 102 -6.41 8.33 -7.09
CA ALA A 102 -7.71 8.08 -7.70
C ALA A 102 -8.36 9.31 -8.34
N GLY A 103 -7.84 10.52 -8.09
CA GLY A 103 -8.50 11.77 -8.45
C GLY A 103 -9.89 11.91 -7.83
N ILE A 104 -10.10 11.40 -6.61
CA ILE A 104 -11.36 11.46 -5.86
C ILE A 104 -11.16 12.40 -4.67
N VAL A 105 -11.96 13.46 -4.57
CA VAL A 105 -11.91 14.39 -3.42
C VAL A 105 -12.85 13.91 -2.30
N PRO A 106 -12.36 13.58 -1.08
CA PRO A 106 -13.15 12.94 -0.02
C PRO A 106 -14.45 13.64 0.40
N GLY A 107 -14.52 14.98 0.33
CA GLY A 107 -15.73 15.73 0.69
C GLY A 107 -16.65 16.12 -0.48
N ARG A 108 -16.26 15.80 -1.72
CA ARG A 108 -16.96 16.24 -2.93
C ARG A 108 -17.35 15.06 -3.83
N ASP A 109 -16.41 14.16 -4.06
CA ASP A 109 -16.56 13.03 -4.97
C ASP A 109 -16.69 11.71 -4.22
N ALA A 110 -16.08 11.57 -3.04
CA ALA A 110 -16.33 10.41 -2.20
C ALA A 110 -17.72 10.53 -1.57
N GLY A 111 -18.54 9.51 -1.77
CA GLY A 111 -19.89 9.50 -1.23
C GLY A 111 -19.92 9.36 0.30
N PRO A 112 -21.04 9.73 0.95
CA PRO A 112 -21.22 9.52 2.39
C PRO A 112 -21.15 8.04 2.78
N ARG A 113 -21.25 7.12 1.82
CA ARG A 113 -21.12 5.67 1.99
C ARG A 113 -19.72 5.16 1.64
N THR A 114 -18.68 5.89 2.05
CA THR A 114 -17.28 5.45 1.90
C THR A 114 -16.84 4.73 3.17
N GLY A 115 -16.47 3.44 3.06
CA GLY A 115 -15.98 2.64 4.19
C GLY A 115 -14.47 2.72 4.39
N VAL A 116 -13.99 2.39 5.59
CA VAL A 116 -12.58 2.38 5.99
C VAL A 116 -12.25 1.06 6.71
N TYR A 117 -11.28 0.32 6.19
CA TYR A 117 -10.85 -0.98 6.70
C TYR A 117 -9.32 -1.00 6.77
N VAL A 118 -8.73 -0.92 7.96
CA VAL A 118 -7.28 -0.81 8.10
C VAL A 118 -6.71 -1.88 9.01
N GLY A 119 -5.68 -2.57 8.53
CA GLY A 119 -4.96 -3.61 9.26
C GLY A 119 -3.84 -3.03 10.12
N LEU A 120 -3.88 -3.28 11.44
CA LEU A 120 -2.85 -2.89 12.42
C LEU A 120 -2.82 -3.92 13.54
N SER A 121 -1.64 -4.22 14.07
CA SER A 121 -1.47 -5.27 15.11
C SER A 121 -0.59 -4.84 16.28
N THR A 122 0.30 -3.86 16.09
CA THR A 122 1.27 -3.45 17.12
C THR A 122 0.87 -2.12 17.76
N ASN A 123 1.34 -1.89 18.98
CA ASN A 123 1.09 -0.70 19.79
C ASN A 123 2.38 -0.23 20.48
N ASP A 124 3.52 -0.31 19.78
CA ASP A 124 4.85 0.01 20.31
C ASP A 124 4.94 1.46 20.83
N HIS A 125 4.11 2.37 20.28
CA HIS A 125 4.03 3.75 20.75
C HIS A 125 3.65 3.87 22.23
N LEU A 126 2.97 2.87 22.82
CA LEU A 126 2.62 2.89 24.24
C LEU A 126 3.87 2.89 25.14
N ASP A 127 5.00 2.36 24.67
CA ASP A 127 6.25 2.32 25.44
C ASP A 127 6.92 3.70 25.59
N TYR A 128 6.57 4.67 24.75
CA TYR A 128 7.08 6.05 24.84
C TYR A 128 6.45 6.86 25.97
N TYR A 129 5.50 6.28 26.69
CA TYR A 129 4.71 6.96 27.70
C TYR A 129 5.12 6.61 29.14
N ARG A 130 6.23 5.90 29.32
CA ARG A 130 6.77 5.53 30.63
C ARG A 130 6.95 6.79 31.51
N GLY A 131 6.13 6.94 32.54
CA GLY A 131 6.23 8.00 33.55
C GLY A 131 5.29 9.22 33.40
N GLY A 132 4.48 9.31 32.34
CA GLY A 132 3.54 10.43 32.13
C GLY A 132 2.22 10.33 32.93
N THR A 133 1.52 11.47 33.12
CA THR A 133 0.14 11.51 33.66
C THR A 133 -0.90 11.41 32.54
N PRO A 134 -1.83 10.41 32.56
CA PRO A 134 -2.68 10.14 31.39
C PRO A 134 -3.55 11.35 31.06
N ASP A 135 -3.52 11.79 29.81
CA ASP A 135 -4.40 12.86 29.30
C ASP A 135 -5.37 12.34 28.22
N GLY A 136 -6.41 13.13 27.96
CA GLY A 136 -7.48 12.74 27.04
C GLY A 136 -7.00 12.53 25.60
N PHE A 137 -5.95 13.21 25.14
CA PHE A 137 -5.40 12.98 23.80
C PHE A 137 -4.73 11.62 23.70
N TRP A 138 -4.12 11.18 24.78
CA TRP A 138 -3.46 9.88 24.85
C TRP A 138 -4.46 8.72 24.81
N ALA A 139 -5.58 8.83 25.53
CA ALA A 139 -6.66 7.85 25.48
C ALA A 139 -7.22 7.62 24.07
N LEU A 140 -7.17 8.65 23.22
CA LEU A 140 -7.64 8.62 21.83
C LEU A 140 -6.50 8.39 20.81
N GLY A 141 -5.25 8.36 21.29
CA GLY A 141 -4.05 8.44 20.47
C GLY A 141 -3.50 7.09 20.02
N GLY A 142 -3.64 6.05 20.86
CA GLY A 142 -3.03 4.72 20.62
C GLY A 142 -4.00 3.58 20.29
N GLY A 143 -5.32 3.75 20.50
CA GLY A 143 -6.26 2.67 20.21
C GLY A 143 -6.46 2.45 18.71
N HIS A 144 -6.32 1.20 18.23
CA HIS A 144 -6.46 0.87 16.80
C HIS A 144 -7.80 1.31 16.20
N CYS A 145 -8.90 1.26 16.96
CA CYS A 145 -10.21 1.74 16.49
C CYS A 145 -10.20 3.22 16.10
N PHE A 146 -9.37 4.04 16.77
CA PHE A 146 -9.20 5.44 16.43
C PHE A 146 -8.41 5.62 15.13
N ALA A 147 -7.60 4.66 14.67
CA ALA A 147 -6.95 4.73 13.36
C ALA A 147 -8.01 4.85 12.25
N ALA A 148 -8.93 3.88 12.18
CA ALA A 148 -10.00 3.84 11.19
C ALA A 148 -11.00 5.01 11.37
N GLY A 149 -11.38 5.27 12.62
CA GLY A 149 -12.31 6.36 12.94
C GLY A 149 -11.75 7.74 12.58
N ARG A 150 -10.45 7.95 12.73
CA ARG A 150 -9.79 9.24 12.44
C ARG A 150 -9.68 9.53 10.95
N ILE A 151 -9.40 8.51 10.13
CA ILE A 151 -9.51 8.62 8.66
C ILE A 151 -10.93 9.04 8.29
N SER A 152 -11.92 8.34 8.83
CA SER A 152 -13.33 8.62 8.55
C SER A 152 -13.72 10.04 8.96
N TYR A 153 -13.34 10.47 10.16
CA TYR A 153 -13.63 11.80 10.70
C TYR A 153 -12.96 12.92 9.89
N LEU A 154 -11.65 12.83 9.63
CA LEU A 154 -10.90 13.90 8.97
C LEU A 154 -11.21 14.01 7.48
N LEU A 155 -11.56 12.90 6.83
CA LEU A 155 -11.89 12.87 5.41
C LEU A 155 -13.40 12.95 5.13
N GLY A 156 -14.25 12.99 6.16
CA GLY A 156 -15.71 13.12 6.02
C GLY A 156 -16.41 11.86 5.50
N LEU A 157 -15.88 10.67 5.80
CA LEU A 157 -16.38 9.38 5.30
C LEU A 157 -17.39 8.79 6.29
N GLY A 158 -18.58 8.42 5.80
CA GLY A 158 -19.70 7.97 6.64
C GLY A 158 -20.07 6.47 6.52
N GLY A 159 -19.26 5.67 5.82
CA GLY A 159 -19.45 4.21 5.74
C GLY A 159 -18.89 3.46 6.96
N PRO A 160 -18.86 2.12 6.92
CA PRO A 160 -18.30 1.33 8.02
C PRO A 160 -16.81 1.66 8.24
N ALA A 161 -16.38 1.76 9.50
CA ALA A 161 -14.99 2.05 9.86
C ALA A 161 -14.47 0.98 10.82
N MET A 162 -13.46 0.21 10.41
CA MET A 162 -12.95 -0.94 11.14
C MET A 162 -11.42 -0.97 11.17
N ALA A 163 -10.88 -1.17 12.37
CA ALA A 163 -9.51 -1.64 12.54
C ALA A 163 -9.52 -3.16 12.65
N VAL A 164 -8.59 -3.81 11.95
CA VAL A 164 -8.54 -5.27 11.79
C VAL A 164 -7.19 -5.76 12.29
N ASP A 165 -7.22 -6.69 13.25
CA ASP A 165 -6.02 -7.40 13.72
C ASP A 165 -6.18 -8.90 13.52
N THR A 166 -5.51 -9.41 12.49
CA THR A 166 -5.31 -10.83 12.24
C THR A 166 -3.81 -11.13 12.05
N ALA A 167 -2.95 -10.38 12.74
CA ALA A 167 -1.49 -10.40 12.60
C ALA A 167 -1.04 -10.14 11.14
N CYS A 168 -0.20 -11.01 10.58
CA CYS A 168 0.41 -10.80 9.25
C CYS A 168 -0.58 -10.76 8.08
N SER A 169 -1.84 -11.19 8.27
CA SER A 169 -2.89 -11.17 7.24
C SER A 169 -3.81 -9.94 7.31
N SER A 170 -3.62 -9.06 8.31
CA SER A 170 -4.56 -7.96 8.64
C SER A 170 -4.96 -7.11 7.43
N SER A 171 -4.01 -6.68 6.59
CA SER A 171 -4.33 -5.86 5.40
C SER A 171 -5.13 -6.61 4.33
N LEU A 172 -4.86 -7.89 4.07
CA LEU A 172 -5.68 -8.66 3.12
C LEU A 172 -7.06 -9.00 3.70
N VAL A 173 -7.17 -9.21 5.02
CA VAL A 173 -8.48 -9.36 5.67
C VAL A 173 -9.26 -8.05 5.61
N ALA A 174 -8.61 -6.90 5.80
CA ALA A 174 -9.23 -5.59 5.61
C ALA A 174 -9.76 -5.39 4.17
N ILE A 175 -8.97 -5.79 3.16
CA ILE A 175 -9.40 -5.81 1.74
C ILE A 175 -10.57 -6.76 1.53
N HIS A 176 -10.56 -7.94 2.14
CA HIS A 176 -11.69 -8.87 2.08
C HIS A 176 -12.97 -8.26 2.67
N LEU A 177 -12.90 -7.61 3.84
CA LEU A 177 -14.06 -6.95 4.45
C LEU A 177 -14.58 -5.79 3.60
N ALA A 178 -13.68 -4.97 3.05
CA ALA A 178 -14.03 -3.92 2.09
C ALA A 178 -14.73 -4.50 0.86
N ALA A 179 -14.24 -5.62 0.33
CA ALA A 179 -14.84 -6.31 -0.79
C ALA A 179 -16.26 -6.80 -0.51
N GLN A 180 -16.48 -7.41 0.67
CA GLN A 180 -17.82 -7.84 1.09
C GLN A 180 -18.77 -6.64 1.25
N ALA A 181 -18.32 -5.54 1.85
CA ALA A 181 -19.11 -4.34 2.03
C ALA A 181 -19.52 -3.67 0.70
N LEU A 182 -18.61 -3.63 -0.27
CA LEU A 182 -18.90 -3.15 -1.62
C LEU A 182 -19.90 -4.05 -2.35
N ARG A 183 -19.70 -5.36 -2.32
CA ARG A 183 -20.58 -6.35 -2.99
C ARG A 183 -21.98 -6.40 -2.39
N THR A 184 -22.11 -6.18 -1.08
CA THR A 184 -23.40 -6.14 -0.37
C THR A 184 -24.04 -4.76 -0.34
N GLY A 185 -23.38 -3.74 -0.91
CA GLY A 185 -23.89 -2.37 -0.97
C GLY A 185 -23.94 -1.67 0.39
N GLN A 186 -23.08 -2.05 1.35
CA GLN A 186 -22.87 -1.30 2.59
C GLN A 186 -22.04 -0.03 2.37
N CYS A 187 -21.20 -0.03 1.34
CA CYS A 187 -20.46 1.14 0.86
C CYS A 187 -20.39 1.15 -0.67
N ASP A 188 -20.00 2.28 -1.26
CA ASP A 188 -19.83 2.45 -2.71
C ASP A 188 -18.37 2.71 -3.10
N LEU A 189 -17.57 3.12 -2.11
CA LEU A 189 -16.13 3.27 -2.14
C LEU A 189 -15.58 2.72 -0.83
N ALA A 190 -14.41 2.09 -0.86
CA ALA A 190 -13.76 1.62 0.36
C ALA A 190 -12.27 1.97 0.37
N VAL A 191 -11.81 2.51 1.49
CA VAL A 191 -10.39 2.63 1.85
C VAL A 191 -10.00 1.32 2.52
N ALA A 192 -9.03 0.60 1.97
CA ALA A 192 -8.55 -0.67 2.52
C ALA A 192 -7.03 -0.73 2.54
N GLY A 193 -6.41 -1.24 3.61
CA GLY A 193 -4.96 -1.27 3.68
C GLY A 193 -4.40 -1.75 5.01
N GLY A 194 -3.17 -1.37 5.30
CA GLY A 194 -2.56 -1.62 6.60
C GLY A 194 -1.29 -0.81 6.81
N VAL A 195 -0.84 -0.78 8.06
CA VAL A 195 0.39 -0.10 8.47
C VAL A 195 1.12 -0.94 9.52
N ASN A 196 2.43 -0.82 9.54
CA ASN A 196 3.27 -1.34 10.60
C ASN A 196 4.45 -0.40 10.87
N LEU A 197 4.75 -0.15 12.14
CA LEU A 197 5.96 0.54 12.57
C LEU A 197 6.64 -0.22 13.71
N ILE A 198 7.96 -0.09 13.80
CA ILE A 198 8.82 -0.67 14.83
C ILE A 198 9.35 0.49 15.67
N LEU A 199 8.65 0.81 16.74
CA LEU A 199 8.96 1.99 17.56
C LEU A 199 9.72 1.62 18.84
N SER A 200 9.54 0.41 19.37
CA SER A 200 10.16 -0.04 20.61
C SER A 200 10.68 -1.48 20.49
N PRO A 201 11.59 -1.92 21.38
CA PRO A 201 12.08 -3.30 21.38
C PRO A 201 11.06 -4.32 21.89
N HIS A 202 9.96 -3.89 22.52
CA HIS A 202 9.03 -4.77 23.21
C HIS A 202 8.46 -5.85 22.29
N THR A 203 7.85 -5.45 21.16
CA THR A 203 7.28 -6.40 20.20
C THR A 203 8.37 -7.25 19.53
N THR A 204 9.52 -6.67 19.18
CA THR A 204 10.64 -7.44 18.64
C THR A 204 11.07 -8.54 19.60
N ARG A 205 11.17 -8.24 20.90
CA ARG A 205 11.54 -9.21 21.93
C ARG A 205 10.52 -10.34 22.02
N LEU A 206 9.22 -10.03 22.03
CA LEU A 206 8.16 -11.04 22.09
C LEU A 206 8.21 -11.98 20.87
N VAL A 207 8.33 -11.42 19.66
CA VAL A 207 8.41 -12.24 18.43
C VAL A 207 9.71 -13.03 18.38
N TYR A 208 10.83 -12.47 18.83
CA TYR A 208 12.11 -13.19 18.91
C TYR A 208 12.03 -14.45 19.78
N GLN A 209 11.31 -14.39 20.90
CA GLN A 209 11.10 -15.56 21.78
C GLN A 209 10.31 -16.70 21.10
N THR A 210 9.59 -16.42 20.01
CA THR A 210 8.88 -17.45 19.22
C THR A 210 9.79 -18.14 18.19
N SER A 211 11.06 -17.73 18.08
CA SER A 211 12.01 -18.18 17.05
C SER A 211 11.55 -17.93 15.61
N ALA A 212 10.64 -16.98 15.40
CA ALA A 212 10.14 -16.62 14.08
C ALA A 212 11.07 -15.63 13.34
N LEU A 213 11.93 -14.90 14.07
CA LEU A 213 12.84 -13.92 13.48
C LEU A 213 14.14 -14.57 12.98
N SER A 214 14.58 -14.14 11.80
CA SER A 214 15.90 -14.47 11.26
C SER A 214 16.99 -13.78 12.10
N PRO A 215 17.96 -14.54 12.65
CA PRO A 215 19.07 -13.96 13.43
C PRO A 215 20.00 -13.05 12.61
N ASP A 216 20.12 -13.28 11.30
CA ASP A 216 20.93 -12.50 10.38
C ASP A 216 20.16 -11.34 9.72
N GLY A 217 18.87 -11.19 10.06
CA GLY A 217 18.03 -10.11 9.56
C GLY A 217 17.83 -10.16 8.05
N VAL A 218 17.66 -11.35 7.47
CA VAL A 218 17.32 -11.51 6.04
C VAL A 218 16.20 -12.53 5.85
N CYS A 219 15.16 -12.16 5.10
CA CYS A 219 14.15 -13.12 4.62
C CYS A 219 14.74 -13.95 3.46
N ARG A 220 15.06 -15.23 3.71
CA ARG A 220 15.62 -16.15 2.68
C ARG A 220 14.55 -17.09 2.14
N THR A 221 13.48 -16.53 1.62
CA THR A 221 12.29 -17.26 1.19
C THR A 221 12.62 -18.37 0.19
N PHE A 222 12.13 -19.59 0.50
CA PHE A 222 12.31 -20.85 -0.22
C PHE A 222 13.75 -21.40 -0.29
N ASP A 223 14.73 -20.71 0.31
CA ASP A 223 16.13 -21.12 0.30
C ASP A 223 16.45 -22.14 1.42
N ALA A 224 17.44 -23.01 1.22
CA ALA A 224 17.91 -23.96 2.23
C ALA A 224 18.42 -23.30 3.51
N ARG A 225 18.78 -22.01 3.46
CA ARG A 225 19.24 -21.19 4.60
C ARG A 225 18.10 -20.45 5.30
N ALA A 226 16.85 -20.65 4.89
CA ALA A 226 15.66 -20.09 5.54
C ALA A 226 15.66 -20.36 7.05
N ASN A 227 15.75 -19.30 7.86
CA ASN A 227 15.91 -19.36 9.31
C ASN A 227 14.99 -18.37 10.07
N GLY A 228 13.99 -17.79 9.39
CA GLY A 228 13.07 -16.81 9.96
C GLY A 228 12.86 -15.60 9.04
N PHE A 229 12.03 -14.66 9.49
CA PHE A 229 11.81 -13.39 8.78
C PHE A 229 12.46 -12.21 9.49
N THR A 230 12.65 -11.12 8.76
CA THR A 230 13.10 -9.83 9.28
C THR A 230 11.91 -8.90 9.42
N ARG A 231 11.75 -8.20 10.54
CA ARG A 231 10.66 -7.22 10.69
C ARG A 231 10.89 -6.03 9.75
N SER A 232 9.81 -5.38 9.34
CA SER A 232 9.86 -4.21 8.49
C SER A 232 8.67 -3.28 8.73
N GLU A 233 8.88 -2.01 8.41
CA GLU A 233 7.92 -0.93 8.51
C GLU A 233 7.30 -0.61 7.15
N GLY A 234 6.11 -0.01 7.18
CA GLY A 234 5.51 0.55 5.99
C GLY A 234 4.01 0.68 6.10
N CYS A 235 3.44 1.36 5.11
CA CYS A 235 2.00 1.54 4.96
C CYS A 235 1.62 1.37 3.50
N GLY A 236 0.48 0.74 3.26
CA GLY A 236 -0.15 0.68 1.95
C GLY A 236 -1.65 0.84 2.08
N VAL A 237 -2.25 1.64 1.21
CA VAL A 237 -3.69 1.88 1.14
C VAL A 237 -4.14 1.76 -0.31
N VAL A 238 -5.25 1.08 -0.53
CA VAL A 238 -5.94 0.99 -1.81
C VAL A 238 -7.36 1.52 -1.68
N LEU A 239 -7.83 2.19 -2.73
CA LEU A 239 -9.23 2.56 -2.89
C LEU A 239 -9.92 1.56 -3.80
N LEU A 240 -11.04 1.00 -3.33
CA LEU A 240 -11.78 -0.05 -3.99
C LEU A 240 -13.18 0.41 -4.35
N LYS A 241 -13.62 0.08 -5.57
CA LYS A 241 -15.00 0.26 -6.05
C LYS A 241 -15.49 -1.03 -6.70
N ARG A 242 -16.80 -1.18 -6.81
CA ARG A 242 -17.36 -2.16 -7.74
C ARG A 242 -16.87 -1.83 -9.16
N LEU A 243 -16.42 -2.83 -9.93
CA LEU A 243 -15.85 -2.60 -11.25
C LEU A 243 -16.83 -1.86 -12.19
N ALA A 244 -18.12 -2.18 -12.10
CA ALA A 244 -19.16 -1.50 -12.86
C ALA A 244 -19.24 0.00 -12.55
N ASP A 245 -19.13 0.36 -11.28
CA ASP A 245 -19.19 1.76 -10.83
C ASP A 245 -17.92 2.52 -11.20
N ALA A 246 -16.75 1.87 -11.08
CA ALA A 246 -15.49 2.45 -11.54
C ALA A 246 -15.50 2.75 -13.05
N ARG A 247 -16.08 1.85 -13.86
CA ARG A 247 -16.28 2.07 -15.30
C ARG A 247 -17.27 3.18 -15.59
N HIS A 248 -18.40 3.20 -14.86
CA HIS A 248 -19.41 4.25 -14.99
C HIS A 248 -18.81 5.62 -14.72
N ASP A 249 -18.02 5.72 -13.66
CA ASP A 249 -17.40 6.97 -13.21
C ASP A 249 -16.09 7.29 -13.96
N ARG A 250 -15.67 6.46 -14.92
CA ARG A 250 -14.42 6.63 -15.69
C ARG A 250 -13.19 6.78 -14.80
N ASP A 251 -13.14 6.01 -13.73
CA ASP A 251 -11.97 5.94 -12.88
C ASP A 251 -10.79 5.32 -13.63
N ARG A 252 -9.57 5.73 -13.28
CA ARG A 252 -8.38 4.97 -13.63
C ARG A 252 -8.41 3.68 -12.81
N ILE A 253 -8.29 2.54 -13.48
CA ILE A 253 -8.28 1.22 -12.84
C ILE A 253 -6.86 0.68 -12.94
N HIS A 254 -6.23 0.44 -11.79
CA HIS A 254 -4.88 -0.12 -11.71
C HIS A 254 -4.86 -1.64 -11.92
N ALA A 255 -5.84 -2.31 -11.33
CA ALA A 255 -6.06 -3.76 -11.45
C ALA A 255 -7.49 -4.10 -11.05
N VAL A 256 -7.92 -5.33 -11.34
CA VAL A 256 -9.23 -5.85 -10.93
C VAL A 256 -9.05 -7.00 -9.96
N ILE A 257 -9.71 -6.95 -8.81
CA ILE A 257 -9.82 -8.05 -7.87
C ILE A 257 -11.00 -8.93 -8.29
N HIS A 258 -10.71 -10.19 -8.63
CA HIS A 258 -11.70 -11.17 -9.05
C HIS A 258 -12.13 -12.07 -7.89
N GLY A 259 -11.18 -12.50 -7.05
CA GLY A 259 -11.44 -13.41 -5.93
C GLY A 259 -10.85 -12.91 -4.63
N VAL A 260 -11.59 -13.05 -3.53
CA VAL A 260 -11.07 -12.85 -2.17
C VAL A 260 -11.55 -13.98 -1.26
N ALA A 261 -10.67 -14.52 -0.43
CA ALA A 261 -11.03 -15.52 0.57
C ALA A 261 -10.28 -15.30 1.88
N VAL A 262 -10.94 -15.65 2.99
CA VAL A 262 -10.36 -15.69 4.34
C VAL A 262 -10.79 -16.99 5.00
N ASN A 263 -9.88 -17.67 5.70
CA ASN A 263 -10.21 -18.81 6.55
C ASN A 263 -9.29 -18.87 7.78
N GLN A 264 -9.40 -19.96 8.55
CA GLN A 264 -8.55 -20.20 9.71
C GLN A 264 -7.97 -21.62 9.68
N ASP A 265 -6.73 -21.77 10.15
CA ASP A 265 -5.98 -23.03 10.15
C ASP A 265 -6.66 -24.19 10.89
N GLY A 266 -7.55 -23.88 11.83
CA GLY A 266 -8.17 -24.80 12.77
C GLY A 266 -7.14 -25.38 13.74
N ARG A 267 -7.38 -26.62 14.15
CA ARG A 267 -6.44 -27.35 14.99
C ARG A 267 -5.27 -27.88 14.15
N SER A 268 -4.07 -27.36 14.42
CA SER A 268 -2.79 -27.75 13.80
C SER A 268 -1.85 -28.40 14.84
N SER A 269 -0.58 -28.64 14.47
CA SER A 269 0.46 -29.19 15.36
C SER A 269 0.90 -28.23 16.47
N GLY A 270 0.50 -26.96 16.39
CA GLY A 270 0.67 -25.92 17.41
C GLY A 270 -0.18 -24.70 17.05
N LEU A 271 -0.35 -23.77 17.99
CA LEU A 271 -1.18 -22.57 17.78
C LEU A 271 -0.68 -21.72 16.62
N THR A 272 0.63 -21.62 16.46
CA THR A 272 1.31 -20.82 15.43
C THR A 272 1.78 -21.65 14.24
N ALA A 273 1.46 -22.95 14.21
CA ALA A 273 1.92 -23.85 13.16
C ALA A 273 0.96 -23.79 11.96
N PRO A 274 1.42 -23.43 10.75
CA PRO A 274 0.56 -23.31 9.59
C PRO A 274 -0.03 -24.66 9.17
N ASN A 275 -1.16 -24.64 8.45
CA ASN A 275 -1.86 -25.84 8.01
C ASN A 275 -2.02 -25.92 6.49
N VAL A 276 -1.34 -26.89 5.86
CA VAL A 276 -1.38 -27.15 4.41
C VAL A 276 -2.82 -27.26 3.88
N LEU A 277 -3.68 -28.01 4.58
CA LEU A 277 -5.07 -28.22 4.12
C LEU A 277 -5.95 -26.98 4.27
N ALA A 278 -5.64 -26.11 5.24
CA ALA A 278 -6.35 -24.84 5.38
C ALA A 278 -5.93 -23.87 4.28
N GLN A 279 -4.63 -23.76 4.00
CA GLN A 279 -4.11 -22.93 2.91
C GLN A 279 -4.59 -23.42 1.53
N ALA A 280 -4.63 -24.73 1.29
CA ALA A 280 -5.20 -25.28 0.05
C ALA A 280 -6.68 -24.89 -0.13
N ARG A 281 -7.50 -25.11 0.90
CA ARG A 281 -8.94 -24.72 0.87
C ARG A 281 -9.14 -23.22 0.70
N LEU A 282 -8.22 -22.40 1.18
CA LEU A 282 -8.25 -20.94 0.99
C LEU A 282 -8.05 -20.59 -0.50
N LEU A 283 -7.04 -21.18 -1.14
CA LEU A 283 -6.74 -20.97 -2.56
C LEU A 283 -7.91 -21.43 -3.43
N GLU A 284 -8.48 -22.60 -3.14
CA GLU A 284 -9.70 -23.11 -3.80
C GLU A 284 -10.89 -22.17 -3.62
N ALA A 285 -11.12 -21.65 -2.41
CA ALA A 285 -12.21 -20.73 -2.14
C ALA A 285 -12.05 -19.41 -2.91
N ALA A 286 -10.83 -18.88 -3.03
CA ALA A 286 -10.56 -17.66 -3.80
C ALA A 286 -10.77 -17.89 -5.30
N LEU A 287 -10.36 -19.04 -5.84
CA LEU A 287 -10.64 -19.44 -7.22
C LEU A 287 -12.15 -19.56 -7.48
N GLN A 288 -12.89 -20.17 -6.55
CA GLN A 288 -14.34 -20.28 -6.62
C GLN A 288 -15.04 -18.91 -6.60
N ASP A 289 -14.60 -18.00 -5.72
CA ASP A 289 -15.11 -16.62 -5.66
C ASP A 289 -14.84 -15.87 -6.98
N ALA A 290 -13.67 -16.09 -7.57
CA ALA A 290 -13.28 -15.51 -8.86
C ALA A 290 -13.98 -16.15 -10.07
N GLY A 291 -14.51 -17.37 -9.93
CA GLY A 291 -14.98 -18.17 -11.06
C GLY A 291 -13.85 -18.63 -11.99
N LEU A 292 -12.63 -18.79 -11.45
CA LEU A 292 -11.42 -19.16 -12.18
C LEU A 292 -11.00 -20.60 -11.87
N LYS A 293 -10.16 -21.14 -12.73
CA LYS A 293 -9.49 -22.43 -12.54
C LYS A 293 -8.04 -22.23 -12.11
N PRO A 294 -7.41 -23.24 -11.47
CA PRO A 294 -6.00 -23.22 -11.13
C PRO A 294 -5.06 -22.77 -12.26
N GLU A 295 -5.30 -23.25 -13.49
CA GLU A 295 -4.47 -22.94 -14.65
C GLU A 295 -4.52 -21.46 -15.08
N ASP A 296 -5.57 -20.73 -14.72
CA ASP A 296 -5.74 -19.31 -15.07
C ASP A 296 -4.82 -18.38 -14.27
N VAL A 297 -4.34 -18.83 -13.10
CA VAL A 297 -3.41 -18.06 -12.25
C VAL A 297 -1.97 -18.34 -12.69
N GLU A 298 -1.23 -17.32 -13.09
CA GLU A 298 0.10 -17.46 -13.70
C GLU A 298 1.23 -17.00 -12.78
N LEU A 299 0.90 -16.14 -11.82
CA LEU A 299 1.82 -15.59 -10.84
C LEU A 299 1.22 -15.69 -9.43
N LEU A 300 2.04 -16.05 -8.46
CA LEU A 300 1.71 -16.04 -7.05
C LEU A 300 2.73 -15.20 -6.30
N GLU A 301 2.25 -14.14 -5.67
CA GLU A 301 2.93 -13.48 -4.56
C GLU A 301 2.64 -14.25 -3.28
N ALA A 302 3.59 -15.09 -2.89
CA ALA A 302 3.49 -15.94 -1.71
C ALA A 302 3.55 -15.12 -0.41
N HIS A 303 3.07 -15.72 0.67
CA HIS A 303 3.34 -15.23 2.01
C HIS A 303 4.84 -15.26 2.29
N GLY A 304 5.53 -16.37 1.99
CA GLY A 304 6.97 -16.40 1.76
C GLY A 304 7.82 -15.85 2.91
N THR A 305 7.67 -16.39 4.11
CA THR A 305 8.33 -15.88 5.32
C THR A 305 9.83 -16.18 5.42
N GLY A 306 10.37 -17.13 4.65
CA GLY A 306 11.76 -17.54 4.83
C GLY A 306 11.96 -18.38 6.08
N THR A 307 10.92 -19.08 6.54
CA THR A 307 11.01 -20.02 7.67
C THR A 307 11.23 -21.45 7.18
N ALA A 308 12.03 -22.22 7.91
CA ALA A 308 12.38 -23.61 7.54
C ALA A 308 11.19 -24.58 7.47
N LEU A 309 10.04 -24.21 8.07
CA LEU A 309 8.81 -25.01 8.09
C LEU A 309 7.66 -24.35 7.31
N GLY A 310 7.50 -23.03 7.40
CA GLY A 310 6.40 -22.33 6.74
C GLY A 310 6.50 -22.37 5.21
N ASP A 311 7.70 -22.18 4.67
CA ASP A 311 7.91 -22.17 3.22
C ASP A 311 7.58 -23.53 2.55
N PRO A 312 8.02 -24.70 3.10
CA PRO A 312 7.55 -26.01 2.62
C PRO A 312 6.04 -26.21 2.71
N ILE A 313 5.41 -25.77 3.80
CA ILE A 313 3.96 -25.92 4.00
C ILE A 313 3.17 -25.10 2.97
N GLU A 314 3.62 -23.87 2.71
CA GLU A 314 3.02 -23.00 1.71
C GLU A 314 3.15 -23.59 0.31
N ILE A 315 4.35 -24.00 -0.10
CA ILE A 315 4.54 -24.58 -1.44
C ILE A 315 3.77 -25.89 -1.60
N ALA A 316 3.66 -26.72 -0.57
CA ALA A 316 2.83 -27.92 -0.62
C ALA A 316 1.35 -27.59 -0.85
N ALA A 317 0.81 -26.55 -0.19
CA ALA A 317 -0.57 -26.11 -0.41
C ALA A 317 -0.78 -25.54 -1.82
N VAL A 318 0.19 -24.78 -2.33
CA VAL A 318 0.19 -24.24 -3.70
C VAL A 318 0.26 -25.37 -4.73
N ALA A 319 1.15 -26.35 -4.55
CA ALA A 319 1.27 -27.50 -5.46
C ALA A 319 -0.01 -28.34 -5.48
N ALA A 320 -0.67 -28.52 -4.33
CA ALA A 320 -1.92 -29.26 -4.24
C ALA A 320 -3.11 -28.58 -4.94
N THR A 321 -3.03 -27.26 -5.20
CA THR A 321 -4.17 -26.47 -5.69
C THR A 321 -3.92 -25.78 -7.03
N LEU A 322 -2.81 -25.06 -7.16
CA LEU A 322 -2.38 -24.31 -8.35
C LEU A 322 -1.35 -25.06 -9.20
N GLY A 323 -0.87 -26.21 -8.71
CA GLY A 323 0.03 -27.10 -9.42
C GLY A 323 -0.59 -27.62 -10.72
N ARG A 324 0.26 -27.89 -11.71
CA ARG A 324 -0.18 -28.28 -13.07
C ARG A 324 0.81 -29.22 -13.73
N THR A 325 0.28 -30.14 -14.53
CA THR A 325 1.06 -31.16 -15.25
C THR A 325 1.38 -30.77 -16.70
N ALA A 326 0.74 -29.71 -17.23
CA ALA A 326 0.94 -29.17 -18.57
C ALA A 326 0.73 -27.65 -18.60
N GLY A 327 1.25 -26.98 -19.64
CA GLY A 327 1.12 -25.53 -19.83
C GLY A 327 2.29 -24.71 -19.26
N ALA A 328 2.11 -23.38 -19.22
CA ALA A 328 3.08 -22.47 -18.64
C ALA A 328 3.14 -22.63 -17.12
N ALA A 329 4.36 -22.68 -16.58
CA ALA A 329 4.59 -22.88 -15.16
C ALA A 329 4.11 -21.68 -14.32
N LEU A 330 3.45 -21.97 -13.20
CA LEU A 330 3.10 -20.97 -12.19
C LEU A 330 4.38 -20.34 -11.64
N GLN A 331 4.49 -19.02 -11.75
CA GLN A 331 5.59 -18.29 -11.14
C GLN A 331 5.29 -17.99 -9.68
N VAL A 332 6.27 -18.17 -8.81
CA VAL A 332 6.14 -17.85 -7.38
C VAL A 332 7.24 -16.89 -6.97
N GLY A 333 6.85 -15.76 -6.39
CA GLY A 333 7.75 -14.77 -5.79
C GLY A 333 7.29 -14.41 -4.38
N ALA A 334 8.11 -13.62 -3.68
CA ALA A 334 7.76 -13.07 -2.37
C ALA A 334 8.51 -11.75 -2.16
N VAL A 335 7.80 -10.67 -1.86
CA VAL A 335 8.38 -9.33 -1.71
C VAL A 335 9.09 -9.14 -0.38
N LYS A 336 8.86 -10.04 0.58
CA LYS A 336 9.55 -10.03 1.88
C LYS A 336 11.06 -10.14 1.73
N THR A 337 11.55 -10.72 0.63
CA THR A 337 12.98 -10.77 0.34
C THR A 337 13.57 -9.40 0.04
N ASN A 338 12.78 -8.45 -0.46
CA ASN A 338 13.24 -7.09 -0.78
C ASN A 338 13.05 -6.13 0.40
N LEU A 339 11.89 -6.21 1.05
CA LEU A 339 11.46 -5.22 2.03
C LEU A 339 11.61 -5.68 3.49
N GLY A 340 11.80 -6.97 3.74
CA GLY A 340 11.45 -7.58 5.03
C GLY A 340 9.94 -7.80 5.19
N HIS A 341 9.51 -8.24 6.36
CA HIS A 341 8.11 -8.53 6.68
C HIS A 341 7.42 -7.32 7.29
N LEU A 342 6.56 -6.67 6.51
CA LEU A 342 5.77 -5.50 6.91
C LEU A 342 4.58 -5.82 7.87
N GLU A 343 4.61 -6.97 8.53
CA GLU A 343 3.58 -7.45 9.47
C GLU A 343 2.14 -7.19 8.97
N ALA A 344 1.37 -6.34 9.65
CA ALA A 344 -0.02 -6.04 9.27
C ALA A 344 -0.17 -5.41 7.87
N ALA A 345 0.86 -4.71 7.36
CA ALA A 345 0.91 -4.14 6.02
C ALA A 345 1.49 -5.08 4.94
N ALA A 346 1.93 -6.28 5.30
CA ALA A 346 2.61 -7.19 4.35
C ALA A 346 1.71 -7.63 3.18
N GLY A 347 0.43 -7.83 3.45
CA GLY A 347 -0.56 -8.23 2.44
C GLY A 347 -0.76 -7.18 1.35
N VAL A 348 -1.01 -5.93 1.75
CA VAL A 348 -1.20 -4.82 0.80
C VAL A 348 0.07 -4.49 0.02
N ALA A 349 1.26 -4.63 0.62
CA ALA A 349 2.53 -4.47 -0.11
C ALA A 349 2.67 -5.51 -1.23
N GLY A 350 2.35 -6.78 -0.94
CA GLY A 350 2.31 -7.84 -1.95
C GLY A 350 1.27 -7.60 -3.04
N LEU A 351 0.09 -7.08 -2.68
CA LEU A 351 -0.94 -6.69 -3.64
C LEU A 351 -0.46 -5.58 -4.58
N ILE A 352 0.15 -4.52 -4.04
CA ILE A 352 0.68 -3.41 -4.83
C ILE A 352 1.81 -3.90 -5.75
N LYS A 353 2.67 -4.82 -5.30
CA LYS A 353 3.65 -5.47 -6.18
C LYS A 353 2.98 -6.15 -7.38
N ILE A 354 1.89 -6.90 -7.16
CA ILE A 354 1.15 -7.53 -8.27
C ILE A 354 0.54 -6.51 -9.22
N VAL A 355 0.01 -5.40 -8.71
CA VAL A 355 -0.43 -4.27 -9.55
C VAL A 355 0.72 -3.76 -10.43
N LEU A 356 1.92 -3.61 -9.87
CA LEU A 356 3.10 -3.19 -10.64
C LEU A 356 3.51 -4.24 -11.68
N CYS A 357 3.50 -5.53 -11.35
CA CYS A 357 3.77 -6.60 -12.32
C CYS A 357 2.80 -6.54 -13.51
N LEU A 358 1.50 -6.29 -13.25
CA LEU A 358 0.47 -6.13 -14.28
C LEU A 358 0.74 -4.87 -15.13
N ARG A 359 1.06 -3.73 -14.48
CA ARG A 359 1.35 -2.45 -15.14
C ARG A 359 2.56 -2.54 -16.06
N HIS A 360 3.62 -3.24 -15.63
CA HIS A 360 4.89 -3.31 -16.35
C HIS A 360 5.04 -4.57 -17.21
N ALA A 361 4.04 -5.47 -17.24
CA ALA A 361 4.10 -6.73 -17.97
C ALA A 361 5.39 -7.52 -17.70
N ALA A 362 5.78 -7.57 -16.42
CA ALA A 362 7.04 -8.13 -15.98
C ALA A 362 6.96 -8.70 -14.56
N ILE A 363 7.73 -9.76 -14.31
CA ILE A 363 7.84 -10.41 -13.00
C ILE A 363 9.25 -10.15 -12.46
N PRO A 364 9.39 -9.42 -11.34
CA PRO A 364 10.68 -9.12 -10.75
C PRO A 364 11.30 -10.34 -10.05
N PRO A 365 12.63 -10.37 -9.87
CA PRO A 365 13.32 -11.50 -9.27
C PRO A 365 13.06 -11.63 -7.76
N LEU A 366 12.98 -12.87 -7.30
CA LEU A 366 13.09 -13.29 -5.90
C LEU A 366 14.55 -13.15 -5.47
N VAL A 367 14.81 -12.28 -4.49
CA VAL A 367 16.17 -12.01 -4.03
C VAL A 367 16.57 -12.94 -2.87
N HIS A 368 17.88 -13.04 -2.61
CA HIS A 368 18.50 -13.92 -1.61
C HIS A 368 18.41 -15.44 -1.83
N PHE A 369 17.68 -15.90 -2.86
CA PHE A 369 17.63 -17.31 -3.24
C PHE A 369 18.94 -17.76 -3.90
N ARG A 370 19.45 -18.93 -3.48
CA ARG A 370 20.63 -19.60 -4.06
C ARG A 370 20.41 -21.10 -4.22
N THR A 371 19.88 -21.75 -3.18
CA THR A 371 19.67 -23.20 -3.16
C THR A 371 18.29 -23.49 -2.62
N LEU A 372 17.50 -24.29 -3.33
CA LEU A 372 16.15 -24.69 -2.88
C LEU A 372 16.21 -25.38 -1.52
N ASN A 373 15.29 -25.04 -0.62
CA ASN A 373 15.10 -25.77 0.63
C ASN A 373 14.77 -27.24 0.32
N PRO A 374 15.54 -28.22 0.84
CA PRO A 374 15.39 -29.64 0.50
C PRO A 374 14.05 -30.25 0.97
N ARG A 375 13.27 -29.52 1.77
CA ARG A 375 11.90 -29.91 2.16
C ARG A 375 10.83 -29.46 1.16
N ILE A 376 11.21 -28.70 0.13
CA ILE A 376 10.31 -28.22 -0.92
C ILE A 376 10.45 -29.14 -2.14
N GLU A 377 9.34 -29.76 -2.55
CA GLU A 377 9.27 -30.58 -3.76
C GLU A 377 8.66 -29.78 -4.92
N LEU A 378 9.49 -29.36 -5.88
CA LEU A 378 9.04 -28.64 -7.07
C LEU A 378 8.92 -29.55 -8.31
N GLU A 379 9.60 -30.70 -8.33
CA GLU A 379 9.60 -31.59 -9.48
C GLU A 379 8.18 -32.11 -9.77
N GLY A 380 7.73 -32.00 -11.02
CA GLY A 380 6.38 -32.41 -11.44
C GLY A 380 5.23 -31.49 -10.98
N SER A 381 5.49 -30.46 -10.17
CA SER A 381 4.45 -29.56 -9.64
C SER A 381 3.96 -28.51 -10.64
N GLY A 382 4.75 -28.22 -11.68
CA GLY A 382 4.49 -27.10 -12.60
C GLY A 382 4.73 -25.72 -11.98
N ILE A 383 5.41 -25.64 -10.82
CA ILE A 383 5.79 -24.41 -10.13
C ILE A 383 7.23 -24.03 -10.48
N ARG A 384 7.48 -22.74 -10.66
CA ARG A 384 8.83 -22.17 -10.78
C ARG A 384 8.98 -20.95 -9.86
N LEU A 385 10.08 -20.90 -9.12
CA LEU A 385 10.44 -19.72 -8.36
C LEU A 385 10.95 -18.64 -9.33
N ALA A 386 10.49 -17.42 -9.17
CA ALA A 386 10.84 -16.31 -10.06
C ALA A 386 12.23 -15.76 -9.72
N THR A 387 13.31 -16.52 -9.93
CA THR A 387 14.68 -16.13 -9.52
C THR A 387 15.35 -15.09 -10.43
N GLU A 388 14.76 -14.81 -11.59
CA GLU A 388 15.24 -13.85 -12.57
C GLU A 388 14.09 -12.96 -13.03
N SER A 389 14.41 -11.71 -13.40
CA SER A 389 13.42 -10.82 -14.01
C SER A 389 12.99 -11.38 -15.36
N ARG A 390 11.68 -11.37 -15.63
CA ARG A 390 11.14 -11.87 -16.91
C ARG A 390 9.97 -11.03 -17.39
N SER A 391 9.86 -10.89 -18.71
CA SER A 391 8.63 -10.40 -19.33
C SER A 391 7.50 -11.39 -19.10
N TRP A 392 6.29 -10.86 -18.94
CA TRP A 392 5.08 -11.58 -18.62
C TRP A 392 3.91 -10.97 -19.38
N GLU A 393 3.17 -11.80 -20.11
CA GLU A 393 1.87 -11.41 -20.66
C GLU A 393 0.87 -11.34 -19.49
N PRO A 394 0.35 -10.15 -19.13
CA PRO A 394 -0.43 -9.99 -17.91
C PRO A 394 -1.67 -10.90 -17.86
N GLY A 395 -1.65 -11.86 -16.95
CA GLY A 395 -2.74 -12.78 -16.61
C GLY A 395 -3.24 -12.59 -15.18
N PHE A 396 -3.85 -13.62 -14.61
CA PHE A 396 -4.28 -13.57 -13.21
C PHE A 396 -3.13 -13.88 -12.26
N ALA A 397 -3.11 -13.20 -11.12
CA ALA A 397 -2.12 -13.37 -10.08
C ALA A 397 -2.74 -13.48 -8.70
N GLY A 398 -2.23 -14.38 -7.87
CA GLY A 398 -2.63 -14.56 -6.48
C GLY A 398 -1.72 -13.82 -5.50
N VAL A 399 -2.25 -13.40 -4.36
CA VAL A 399 -1.50 -12.81 -3.23
C VAL A 399 -1.93 -13.51 -1.94
N SER A 400 -0.98 -14.11 -1.23
CA SER A 400 -1.22 -14.82 0.03
C SER A 400 -0.68 -14.07 1.25
N ALA A 401 -1.45 -14.06 2.34
CA ALA A 401 -0.98 -13.63 3.65
C ALA A 401 -1.54 -14.53 4.76
N PHE A 402 -0.65 -15.08 5.58
CA PHE A 402 -1.00 -16.01 6.65
C PHE A 402 -0.65 -15.41 8.00
N GLY A 403 -1.66 -15.17 8.83
CA GLY A 403 -1.49 -14.61 10.17
C GLY A 403 -0.91 -15.64 11.13
N MET A 404 -0.02 -15.22 12.03
CA MET A 404 0.59 -16.11 13.03
C MET A 404 -0.45 -16.77 13.97
N SER A 405 -1.65 -16.18 14.11
CA SER A 405 -2.80 -16.76 14.83
C SER A 405 -3.60 -17.77 14.01
N GLY A 406 -3.16 -18.06 12.79
CA GLY A 406 -3.77 -19.00 11.84
C GLY A 406 -4.86 -18.42 10.95
N THR A 407 -5.14 -17.12 10.99
CA THR A 407 -6.08 -16.49 10.04
C THR A 407 -5.39 -16.25 8.71
N ASN A 408 -5.88 -16.91 7.66
CA ASN A 408 -5.30 -16.85 6.32
C ASN A 408 -6.17 -15.99 5.40
N ALA A 409 -5.53 -15.26 4.49
CA ALA A 409 -6.20 -14.47 3.46
C ALA A 409 -5.53 -14.65 2.10
N HIS A 410 -6.34 -14.69 1.04
CA HIS A 410 -5.87 -14.77 -0.34
C HIS A 410 -6.70 -13.87 -1.26
N VAL A 411 -6.03 -13.21 -2.20
CA VAL A 411 -6.65 -12.31 -3.20
C VAL A 411 -6.17 -12.71 -4.60
N ILE A 412 -7.08 -12.77 -5.57
CA ILE A 412 -6.77 -12.98 -6.98
C ILE A 412 -7.05 -11.70 -7.76
N LEU A 413 -6.02 -11.18 -8.43
CA LEU A 413 -6.05 -9.98 -9.26
C LEU A 413 -5.87 -10.33 -10.73
N GLY A 414 -6.43 -9.50 -11.61
CA GLY A 414 -6.21 -9.54 -13.06
C GLY A 414 -5.97 -8.15 -13.62
N PRO A 415 -5.57 -8.06 -14.90
CA PRO A 415 -5.31 -6.78 -15.56
C PRO A 415 -6.56 -5.91 -15.63
N ALA A 416 -6.36 -4.60 -15.56
CA ALA A 416 -7.38 -3.65 -15.96
C ALA A 416 -7.58 -3.70 -17.48
N GLU A 417 -8.81 -3.51 -17.95
CA GLU A 417 -9.03 -3.31 -19.39
C GLU A 417 -8.28 -2.06 -19.86
N PRO A 418 -7.67 -2.07 -21.06
CA PRO A 418 -7.05 -0.89 -21.62
C PRO A 418 -8.05 0.26 -21.62
N ALA A 419 -7.68 1.39 -21.02
CA ALA A 419 -8.51 2.59 -21.09
C ALA A 419 -8.71 2.95 -22.57
N ALA A 420 -9.95 3.18 -22.97
CA ALA A 420 -10.21 3.70 -24.31
C ALA A 420 -9.43 5.00 -24.48
N ALA A 421 -8.68 5.13 -25.59
CA ALA A 421 -7.91 6.33 -25.87
C ALA A 421 -8.83 7.55 -25.75
N ALA A 422 -8.57 8.42 -24.78
CA ALA A 422 -9.30 9.66 -24.65
C ALA A 422 -9.02 10.49 -25.92
N ARG A 423 -10.06 11.13 -26.46
CA ARG A 423 -9.84 12.11 -27.53
C ARG A 423 -9.05 13.27 -26.94
N ALA A 424 -8.00 13.70 -27.65
CA ALA A 424 -7.30 14.92 -27.31
C ALA A 424 -8.29 16.10 -27.43
N GLU A 425 -8.76 16.60 -26.30
CA GLU A 425 -9.55 17.83 -26.21
C GLU A 425 -8.60 18.96 -25.87
N ALA A 426 -8.72 20.10 -26.57
CA ALA A 426 -7.91 21.26 -26.25
C ALA A 426 -8.28 21.77 -24.86
N VAL A 427 -7.29 21.89 -23.98
CA VAL A 427 -7.47 22.44 -22.63
C VAL A 427 -6.87 23.84 -22.55
N PRO A 428 -7.59 24.82 -21.96
CA PRO A 428 -7.10 26.20 -21.85
C PRO A 428 -6.01 26.35 -20.77
N GLY A 429 -5.86 25.36 -19.89
CA GLY A 429 -5.00 25.43 -18.72
C GLY A 429 -5.50 24.56 -17.56
N PHE A 430 -4.92 24.76 -16.40
CA PHE A 430 -5.26 24.06 -15.16
C PHE A 430 -5.00 24.92 -13.92
N GLU A 431 -5.49 24.47 -12.77
CA GLU A 431 -5.25 25.09 -11.47
C GLU A 431 -4.43 24.15 -10.58
N LEU A 432 -3.40 24.68 -9.91
CA LEU A 432 -2.72 24.04 -8.79
C LEU A 432 -3.05 24.80 -7.52
N SER A 433 -3.13 24.08 -6.41
CA SER A 433 -3.27 24.73 -5.12
C SER A 433 -2.55 23.96 -4.02
N ALA A 434 -2.03 24.70 -3.05
CA ALA A 434 -1.44 24.14 -1.85
C ALA A 434 -1.78 24.97 -0.61
N ARG A 435 -1.57 24.37 0.56
CA ARG A 435 -1.84 25.03 1.83
C ARG A 435 -0.86 26.15 2.10
N SER A 436 0.36 26.17 1.55
CA SER A 436 1.31 27.29 1.69
C SER A 436 1.91 27.66 0.33
N GLU A 437 2.51 28.85 0.24
CA GLU A 437 3.24 29.25 -0.97
C GLU A 437 4.45 28.33 -1.21
N ALA A 438 5.15 27.92 -0.15
CA ALA A 438 6.28 27.00 -0.25
C ALA A 438 5.84 25.63 -0.78
N ALA A 439 4.75 25.07 -0.24
CA ALA A 439 4.16 23.83 -0.73
C ALA A 439 3.70 23.96 -2.19
N LEU A 440 3.13 25.11 -2.59
CA LEU A 440 2.71 25.35 -3.97
C LEU A 440 3.92 25.34 -4.93
N ARG A 441 5.05 25.94 -4.53
CA ARG A 441 6.29 25.94 -5.31
C ARG A 441 6.88 24.54 -5.47
N ILE A 442 6.88 23.73 -4.40
CA ILE A 442 7.34 22.33 -4.44
C ILE A 442 6.44 21.51 -5.37
N LEU A 443 5.12 21.64 -5.23
CA LEU A 443 4.16 20.96 -6.10
C LEU A 443 4.34 21.38 -7.56
N ALA A 444 4.54 22.67 -7.82
CA ALA A 444 4.79 23.18 -9.16
C ALA A 444 6.04 22.56 -9.79
N ALA A 445 7.15 22.46 -9.04
CA ALA A 445 8.37 21.81 -9.52
C ALA A 445 8.12 20.34 -9.88
N ALA A 446 7.51 19.57 -8.97
CA ALA A 446 7.22 18.16 -9.21
C ALA A 446 6.27 17.94 -10.39
N CYS A 447 5.24 18.79 -10.52
CA CYS A 447 4.33 18.76 -11.66
C CYS A 447 5.01 19.16 -12.97
N ALA A 448 5.99 20.07 -12.95
CA ALA A 448 6.80 20.40 -14.12
C ALA A 448 7.62 19.20 -14.59
N ASP A 449 8.27 18.49 -13.65
CA ASP A 449 9.04 17.27 -13.96
C ASP A 449 8.12 16.18 -14.52
N ARG A 450 6.88 16.07 -14.01
CA ARG A 450 5.88 15.12 -14.54
C ARG A 450 5.44 15.43 -15.96
N LEU A 451 5.45 16.70 -16.36
CA LEU A 451 5.10 17.13 -17.72
C LEU A 451 6.23 16.87 -18.73
N ASP A 452 7.47 16.70 -18.27
CA ASP A 452 8.58 16.38 -19.16
C ASP A 452 8.36 15.02 -19.83
N GLY A 453 8.27 15.03 -21.16
CA GLY A 453 8.00 13.82 -21.94
C GLY A 453 6.56 13.31 -21.85
N LEU A 454 5.64 14.06 -21.25
CA LEU A 454 4.21 13.74 -21.32
C LEU A 454 3.72 13.90 -22.76
N ALA A 455 3.05 12.87 -23.29
CA ALA A 455 2.46 12.95 -24.62
C ALA A 455 1.30 13.95 -24.64
N ASP A 456 1.13 14.68 -25.75
CA ASP A 456 0.10 15.71 -25.91
C ASP A 456 -1.31 15.17 -25.66
N GLU A 457 -1.57 13.91 -26.00
CA GLU A 457 -2.86 13.24 -25.78
C GLU A 457 -3.18 13.01 -24.30
N GLN A 458 -2.18 13.01 -23.41
CA GLN A 458 -2.34 12.84 -21.97
C GLN A 458 -2.49 14.18 -21.23
N TYR A 459 -2.17 15.29 -21.89
CA TYR A 459 -2.24 16.63 -21.29
C TYR A 459 -3.65 17.00 -20.75
N PRO A 460 -4.76 16.64 -21.42
CA PRO A 460 -6.10 16.89 -20.86
C PRO A 460 -6.35 16.14 -19.55
N ALA A 461 -5.83 14.92 -19.41
CA ALA A 461 -5.92 14.13 -18.19
C ALA A 461 -5.09 14.75 -17.06
N PHE A 462 -3.90 15.27 -17.39
CA PHE A 462 -3.10 16.06 -16.45
C PHE A 462 -3.89 17.28 -15.94
N ALA A 463 -4.44 18.09 -16.86
CA ALA A 463 -5.19 19.29 -16.50
C ALA A 463 -6.45 18.99 -15.68
N TYR A 464 -7.19 17.93 -16.05
CA TYR A 464 -8.32 17.43 -15.28
C TYR A 464 -7.89 17.02 -13.87
N THR A 465 -6.83 16.21 -13.74
CA THR A 465 -6.40 15.67 -12.45
C THR A 465 -5.89 16.76 -11.52
N ALA A 466 -5.08 17.69 -12.03
CA ALA A 466 -4.59 18.83 -11.26
C ALA A 466 -5.73 19.72 -10.72
N THR A 467 -6.75 19.97 -11.56
CA THR A 467 -7.84 20.90 -11.24
C THR A 467 -8.98 20.26 -10.45
N HIS A 468 -9.46 19.11 -10.91
CA HIS A 468 -10.63 18.42 -10.34
C HIS A 468 -10.20 17.26 -9.46
N GLY A 469 -9.13 16.54 -9.77
CA GLY A 469 -8.67 15.38 -8.99
C GLY A 469 -8.01 15.71 -7.65
N ARG A 470 -7.97 16.98 -7.23
CA ARG A 470 -7.31 17.44 -5.99
C ARG A 470 -8.25 18.30 -5.15
N MET A 471 -8.10 18.24 -3.83
CA MET A 471 -8.78 19.18 -2.94
C MET A 471 -8.16 20.56 -3.11
N ARG A 472 -8.99 21.56 -3.40
CA ARG A 472 -8.53 22.94 -3.54
C ARG A 472 -8.07 23.49 -2.20
N GLN A 473 -6.89 24.12 -2.20
CA GLN A 473 -6.24 24.71 -1.02
C GLN A 473 -6.16 26.24 -1.12
N ARG A 474 -5.67 26.88 -0.05
CA ARG A 474 -5.72 28.34 0.11
C ARG A 474 -4.86 29.13 -0.89
N HIS A 475 -3.65 28.66 -1.22
CA HIS A 475 -2.80 29.31 -2.22
C HIS A 475 -3.02 28.62 -3.55
N THR A 476 -3.39 29.40 -4.56
CA THR A 476 -3.83 28.90 -5.86
C THR A 476 -3.02 29.58 -6.96
N ALA A 477 -2.58 28.80 -7.94
CA ALA A 477 -2.00 29.28 -9.18
C ALA A 477 -2.76 28.69 -10.37
N ARG A 478 -3.13 29.55 -11.32
CA ARG A 478 -3.71 29.15 -12.60
C ARG A 478 -2.62 29.21 -13.67
N VAL A 479 -2.48 28.13 -14.42
CA VAL A 479 -1.56 28.01 -15.54
C VAL A 479 -2.39 27.95 -16.82
N THR A 480 -2.26 28.98 -17.66
CA THR A 480 -2.86 29.05 -19.00
C THR A 480 -1.83 28.55 -20.00
N ALA A 481 -1.98 27.28 -20.40
CA ALA A 481 -1.08 26.59 -21.29
C ALA A 481 -1.84 25.51 -22.06
N SER A 482 -1.68 25.47 -23.38
CA SER A 482 -2.38 24.54 -24.27
C SER A 482 -1.62 23.24 -24.54
N ASP A 483 -0.38 23.13 -24.06
CA ASP A 483 0.50 21.99 -24.29
C ASP A 483 1.42 21.72 -23.08
N PRO A 484 1.95 20.50 -22.93
CA PRO A 484 2.83 20.15 -21.82
C PRO A 484 4.09 21.01 -21.70
N THR A 485 4.67 21.45 -22.82
CA THR A 485 5.95 22.17 -22.84
C THR A 485 5.78 23.57 -22.26
N SER A 486 4.75 24.30 -22.72
CA SER A 486 4.44 25.64 -22.18
C SER A 486 3.98 25.57 -20.72
N ALA A 487 3.23 24.53 -20.35
CA ALA A 487 2.84 24.28 -18.96
C ALA A 487 4.04 24.04 -18.04
N ALA A 488 4.99 23.20 -18.45
CA ALA A 488 6.18 22.89 -17.67
C ALA A 488 7.03 24.16 -17.46
N ALA A 489 7.18 25.01 -18.48
CA ALA A 489 7.88 26.28 -18.37
C ALA A 489 7.22 27.23 -17.35
N ALA A 490 5.89 27.37 -17.39
CA ALA A 490 5.15 28.18 -16.44
C ALA A 490 5.25 27.65 -15.00
N LEU A 491 5.20 26.32 -14.82
CA LEU A 491 5.36 25.70 -13.50
C LEU A 491 6.78 25.85 -12.93
N ARG A 492 7.81 25.80 -13.76
CA ARG A 492 9.19 26.09 -13.32
C ARG A 492 9.36 27.53 -12.87
N ALA A 493 8.74 28.49 -13.57
CA ALA A 493 8.73 29.88 -13.13
C ALA A 493 7.98 30.05 -11.80
N LEU A 494 6.81 29.41 -11.66
CA LEU A 494 6.07 29.39 -10.39
C LEU A 494 6.92 28.82 -9.25
N ALA A 495 7.65 27.71 -9.49
CA ALA A 495 8.54 27.10 -8.51
C ALA A 495 9.67 28.06 -8.07
N ALA A 496 10.26 28.79 -9.02
CA ALA A 496 11.27 29.81 -8.76
C ALA A 496 10.70 31.07 -8.06
N GLY A 497 9.39 31.31 -8.17
CA GLY A 497 8.74 32.55 -7.73
C GLY A 497 8.87 33.69 -8.73
N ASP A 498 9.16 33.36 -9.99
CA ASP A 498 9.29 34.32 -11.08
C ASP A 498 7.94 34.51 -11.79
N PRO A 499 7.65 35.72 -12.31
CA PRO A 499 6.50 35.92 -13.17
C PRO A 499 6.70 35.19 -14.51
N ALA A 500 5.63 34.60 -15.06
CA ALA A 500 5.64 33.97 -16.37
C ALA A 500 4.34 34.26 -17.14
N PRO A 501 4.37 34.31 -18.48
CA PRO A 501 3.16 34.34 -19.30
C PRO A 501 2.24 33.16 -18.96
N GLY A 502 0.94 33.42 -18.82
CA GLY A 502 -0.06 32.40 -18.51
C GLY A 502 -0.14 31.99 -17.03
N LEU A 503 0.73 32.51 -16.16
CA LEU A 503 0.65 32.29 -14.72
C LEU A 503 -0.17 33.41 -14.05
N GLU A 504 -1.27 33.03 -13.41
CA GLU A 504 -2.10 33.95 -12.63
C GLU A 504 -2.26 33.44 -11.19
N SER A 505 -2.36 34.35 -10.24
CA SER A 505 -2.78 34.07 -8.86
C SER A 505 -4.23 34.53 -8.69
N PRO A 506 -5.23 33.75 -9.14
CA PRO A 506 -6.60 34.20 -9.17
C PRO A 506 -7.15 34.38 -7.75
N ALA A 507 -8.15 35.28 -7.63
CA ALA A 507 -9.05 35.29 -6.47
C ALA A 507 -9.72 33.91 -6.32
N PRO A 508 -10.21 33.53 -5.13
CA PRO A 508 -10.74 32.19 -4.83
C PRO A 508 -12.07 31.83 -5.53
N GLN A 509 -12.35 32.33 -6.73
CA GLN A 509 -13.43 31.83 -7.60
C GLN A 509 -12.98 30.52 -8.24
N GLY A 510 -13.85 29.51 -8.30
CA GLY A 510 -13.51 28.18 -8.81
C GLY A 510 -13.14 28.21 -10.29
N PHE A 511 -11.99 27.65 -10.66
CA PHE A 511 -11.70 27.30 -12.05
C PHE A 511 -12.40 25.98 -12.37
N SER A 512 -13.30 26.00 -13.36
CA SER A 512 -14.00 24.80 -13.81
C SER A 512 -13.58 24.52 -15.25
N LEU A 513 -13.09 23.30 -15.48
CA LEU A 513 -12.90 22.77 -16.82
C LEU A 513 -14.09 21.88 -17.12
N SER A 514 -14.78 22.14 -18.24
CA SER A 514 -15.81 21.25 -18.75
C SER A 514 -15.15 20.07 -19.48
N LEU A 515 -14.40 19.24 -18.75
CA LEU A 515 -13.71 18.07 -19.28
C LEU A 515 -14.37 16.77 -18.80
N PRO A 516 -14.39 15.72 -19.65
CA PRO A 516 -14.71 14.39 -19.16
C PRO A 516 -13.68 13.96 -18.11
N ARG A 517 -14.13 13.19 -17.11
CA ARG A 517 -13.24 12.60 -16.11
C ARG A 517 -12.16 11.74 -16.77
N SER A 518 -10.90 12.09 -16.51
CA SER A 518 -9.71 11.37 -16.97
C SER A 518 -8.59 11.61 -15.97
N VAL A 519 -8.21 10.55 -15.25
CA VAL A 519 -7.24 10.63 -14.15
C VAL A 519 -5.86 10.18 -14.64
N LEU A 520 -4.85 10.98 -14.35
CA LEU A 520 -3.44 10.68 -14.61
C LEU A 520 -2.69 10.59 -13.28
N ASP A 521 -1.65 9.76 -13.24
CA ASP A 521 -0.71 9.75 -12.13
C ASP A 521 0.06 11.08 -12.06
N LEU A 522 -0.08 11.79 -10.94
CA LEU A 522 0.56 13.08 -10.66
C LEU A 522 1.21 13.03 -9.27
N PRO A 523 2.29 13.80 -9.05
CA PRO A 523 2.91 13.93 -7.73
C PRO A 523 1.90 14.20 -6.62
N HIS A 524 2.12 13.57 -5.48
CA HIS A 524 1.32 13.74 -4.28
C HIS A 524 1.55 15.12 -3.64
N TYR A 525 0.63 15.51 -2.76
CA TYR A 525 0.73 16.72 -1.96
C TYR A 525 2.08 16.81 -1.19
N PRO A 526 2.84 17.92 -1.29
CA PRO A 526 4.11 18.07 -0.59
C PRO A 526 3.87 18.46 0.88
N TRP A 527 3.81 17.45 1.74
CA TRP A 527 3.59 17.60 3.18
C TRP A 527 4.60 18.56 3.85
N GLU A 528 4.12 19.52 4.64
CA GLU A 528 4.98 20.39 5.47
C GLU A 528 5.24 19.73 6.84
N ARG A 529 5.88 18.55 6.80
CA ARG A 529 6.07 17.67 7.97
C ARG A 529 6.83 18.39 9.09
N ARG A 530 6.29 18.30 10.31
CA ARG A 530 7.00 18.69 11.53
C ARG A 530 7.13 17.49 12.45
N ARG A 531 8.22 17.43 13.20
CA ARG A 531 8.44 16.34 14.17
C ARG A 531 7.42 16.43 15.30
N HIS A 532 6.66 15.34 15.48
CA HIS A 532 5.73 15.14 16.57
C HIS A 532 6.10 13.83 17.28
N ALA A 533 6.94 13.90 18.31
CA ALA A 533 7.28 12.72 19.10
C ALA A 533 7.13 13.01 20.58
N LEU A 534 6.91 11.95 21.34
CA LEU A 534 7.12 11.94 22.78
C LEU A 534 8.60 11.69 23.07
N ASP A 535 9.09 12.25 24.17
CA ASP A 535 10.41 11.89 24.68
C ASP A 535 10.26 10.67 25.59
N PRO A 536 10.80 9.50 25.22
CA PRO A 536 10.73 8.30 26.06
C PRO A 536 11.59 8.43 27.34
N SER A 537 12.48 9.42 27.44
CA SER A 537 13.26 9.71 28.66
C SER A 537 12.46 10.43 29.74
N GLY A 538 11.30 11.02 29.39
CA GLY A 538 10.40 11.70 30.32
C GLY A 538 10.80 13.13 30.70
N GLU A 539 11.81 13.71 30.04
CA GLU A 539 12.19 15.13 30.20
C GLU A 539 11.43 16.10 29.27
#